data_AF-A0A1Q7QYN0-F1
#
_entry.id   AF-A0A1Q7QYN0-F1
#
_cell.length_a   1.000
_cell.length_b   1.000
_cell.length_c   1.000
_cell.angle_alpha   90.00
_cell.angle_beta   90.00
_cell.angle_gamma   90.00
#
_symmetry.space_group_name_H-M   'P 1'
#
loop_
_entity.id
_entity.type
_entity.pdbx_description
1 polymer ?
#
loop_
_entity_poly.entity_id
_entity_poly.type
_entity_poly.pdbx_seq_one_letter_code
_entity_poly.pdbx_strand_id
1 'polypeptide(L)'
;MKAIQGATLWAAEVIGQAKDLGSIEPGKLADFTVIEGNPLADIGVTKNVRMVIKDGEAIDTTYDPKWVNPIPQPFSSYFSAPPQITKLSPRVARQGGQAITLLIEGTKFNTNAVVRFDNADLPTHFVSSTKLTATLDARFLRRNVGSYALYVVNPGPHGNVSTAGYFLVNFKE
;
A
#
# COMPACT_ATOMS: atom_id res chain seq x y z
N MET A 1 5.06 -39.03 2.00
CA MET A 1 3.65 -39.42 1.81
C MET A 1 2.67 -38.69 2.74
N LYS A 2 2.95 -38.57 4.06
CA LYS A 2 2.03 -37.91 5.02
C LYS A 2 1.62 -36.47 4.65
N ALA A 3 2.49 -35.68 4.05
CA ALA A 3 2.17 -34.32 3.61
C ALA A 3 1.04 -34.27 2.56
N ILE A 4 1.05 -35.21 1.60
CA ILE A 4 0.02 -35.31 0.56
C ILE A 4 -1.31 -35.75 1.20
N GLN A 5 -1.28 -36.77 2.06
CA GLN A 5 -2.48 -37.25 2.75
C GLN A 5 -3.11 -36.18 3.66
N GLY A 6 -2.27 -35.38 4.34
CA GLY A 6 -2.73 -34.28 5.18
C GLY A 6 -3.46 -33.18 4.40
N ALA A 7 -3.05 -32.93 3.15
CA ALA A 7 -3.67 -31.94 2.28
C ALA A 7 -4.86 -32.48 1.48
N THR A 8 -5.10 -33.80 1.46
CA THR A 8 -6.18 -34.44 0.68
C THR A 8 -7.11 -35.25 1.59
N LEU A 9 -6.78 -36.52 1.85
CA LEU A 9 -7.66 -37.48 2.49
C LEU A 9 -8.02 -37.06 3.92
N TRP A 10 -7.05 -36.65 4.72
CA TRP A 10 -7.31 -36.28 6.11
C TRP A 10 -8.18 -35.01 6.20
N ALA A 11 -7.99 -34.05 5.29
CA ALA A 11 -8.85 -32.88 5.22
C ALA A 11 -10.29 -33.28 4.88
N ALA A 12 -10.47 -34.20 3.92
CA ALA A 12 -11.77 -34.75 3.53
C ALA A 12 -12.45 -35.50 4.69
N GLU A 13 -11.68 -36.27 5.47
CA GLU A 13 -12.16 -36.98 6.66
C GLU A 13 -12.65 -36.00 7.72
N VAL A 14 -11.88 -34.94 8.01
CA VAL A 14 -12.22 -33.93 9.02
C VAL A 14 -13.51 -33.19 8.69
N ILE A 15 -13.76 -32.90 7.40
CA ILE A 15 -15.00 -32.23 6.96
C ILE A 15 -16.16 -33.20 6.65
N GLY A 16 -15.97 -34.51 6.88
CA GLY A 16 -17.00 -35.53 6.66
C GLY A 16 -17.31 -35.83 5.18
N GLN A 17 -16.39 -35.50 4.26
CA GLN A 17 -16.56 -35.64 2.81
C GLN A 17 -15.67 -36.74 2.19
N ALA A 18 -14.98 -37.55 3.00
CA ALA A 18 -14.06 -38.58 2.51
C ALA A 18 -14.72 -39.65 1.61
N LYS A 19 -16.05 -39.78 1.65
CA LYS A 19 -16.82 -40.65 0.76
C LYS A 19 -16.76 -40.14 -0.69
N ASP A 20 -16.79 -38.83 -0.88
CA ASP A 20 -16.99 -38.20 -2.19
C ASP A 20 -15.70 -37.58 -2.74
N LEU A 21 -14.71 -37.23 -1.90
CA LEU A 21 -13.44 -36.60 -2.32
C LEU A 21 -12.24 -36.97 -1.43
N GLY A 22 -11.04 -36.50 -1.81
CA GLY A 22 -9.80 -36.59 -1.01
C GLY A 22 -8.86 -37.74 -1.39
N SER A 23 -9.30 -38.67 -2.23
CA SER A 23 -8.46 -39.72 -2.84
C SER A 23 -8.93 -40.05 -4.26
N ILE A 24 -8.06 -40.69 -5.04
CA ILE A 24 -8.37 -41.12 -6.42
C ILE A 24 -8.90 -42.55 -6.37
N GLU A 25 -10.23 -42.70 -6.30
CA GLU A 25 -10.94 -43.97 -6.20
C GLU A 25 -12.21 -43.95 -7.07
N PRO A 26 -12.60 -45.09 -7.69
CA PRO A 26 -13.86 -45.17 -8.43
C PRO A 26 -15.08 -44.79 -7.56
N GLY A 27 -15.97 -43.98 -8.12
CA GLY A 27 -17.19 -43.51 -7.44
C GLY A 27 -17.05 -42.17 -6.71
N LYS A 28 -15.85 -41.60 -6.63
CA LYS A 28 -15.59 -40.25 -6.11
C LYS A 28 -15.66 -39.19 -7.21
N LEU A 29 -15.73 -37.93 -6.80
CA LEU A 29 -15.61 -36.79 -7.69
C LEU A 29 -14.26 -36.83 -8.41
N ALA A 30 -14.28 -36.48 -9.70
CA ALA A 30 -13.08 -36.38 -10.52
C ALA A 30 -12.39 -35.02 -10.29
N ASP A 31 -11.94 -34.82 -9.05
CA ASP A 31 -11.23 -33.63 -8.59
C ASP A 31 -9.76 -34.00 -8.34
N PHE A 32 -8.89 -33.69 -9.31
CA PHE A 32 -7.47 -33.97 -9.19
C PHE A 32 -6.63 -32.96 -9.95
N THR A 33 -5.37 -32.86 -9.54
CA THR A 33 -4.38 -32.01 -10.20
C THR A 33 -3.27 -32.88 -10.78
N VAL A 34 -2.84 -32.54 -12.00
CA VAL A 34 -1.70 -33.16 -12.66
C VAL A 34 -0.52 -32.23 -12.46
N ILE A 35 0.55 -32.75 -11.85
CA ILE A 35 1.78 -32.01 -11.59
C ILE A 35 2.94 -32.60 -12.38
N GLU A 36 3.94 -31.78 -12.68
CA GLU A 36 5.16 -32.23 -13.35
C GLU A 36 6.24 -32.61 -12.33
N GLY A 37 6.62 -33.89 -12.32
CA GLY A 37 7.63 -34.45 -11.42
C GLY A 37 7.07 -35.45 -10.42
N ASN A 38 7.92 -35.96 -9.52
CA ASN A 38 7.55 -36.96 -8.52
C ASN A 38 7.47 -36.32 -7.11
N PRO A 39 6.27 -36.09 -6.55
CA PRO A 39 6.09 -35.46 -5.24
C PRO A 39 6.51 -36.35 -4.05
N LEU A 40 6.75 -37.64 -4.29
CA LEU A 40 7.30 -38.54 -3.27
C LEU A 40 8.83 -38.39 -3.13
N ALA A 41 9.50 -37.94 -4.20
CA ALA A 41 10.93 -37.65 -4.19
C ALA A 41 11.20 -36.19 -3.77
N ASP A 42 10.41 -35.24 -4.27
CA ASP A 42 10.49 -33.82 -3.91
C ASP A 42 9.10 -33.20 -3.82
N ILE A 43 8.67 -32.81 -2.62
CA ILE A 43 7.35 -32.21 -2.40
C ILE A 43 7.21 -30.82 -3.07
N GLY A 44 8.31 -30.14 -3.37
CA GLY A 44 8.33 -28.83 -4.03
C GLY A 44 7.71 -28.84 -5.43
N VAL A 45 7.73 -30.00 -6.12
CA VAL A 45 7.15 -30.15 -7.46
C VAL A 45 5.63 -30.00 -7.50
N THR A 46 4.96 -30.03 -6.34
CA THR A 46 3.52 -29.74 -6.23
C THR A 46 3.15 -28.32 -6.66
N LYS A 47 4.12 -27.41 -6.77
CA LYS A 47 3.94 -26.06 -7.33
C LYS A 47 3.84 -26.05 -8.86
N ASN A 48 4.32 -27.09 -9.53
CA ASN A 48 4.36 -27.19 -10.99
C ASN A 48 3.10 -27.89 -11.49
N VAL A 49 1.95 -27.23 -11.30
CA VAL A 49 0.65 -27.74 -11.74
C VAL A 49 0.53 -27.58 -13.24
N ARG A 50 0.36 -28.68 -13.95
CA ARG A 50 0.13 -28.71 -15.40
C ARG A 50 -1.34 -28.60 -15.76
N MET A 51 -2.21 -29.19 -14.95
CA MET A 51 -3.65 -29.27 -15.22
C MET A 51 -4.43 -29.45 -13.93
N VAL A 52 -5.61 -28.85 -13.88
CA VAL A 52 -6.60 -29.06 -12.82
C VAL A 52 -7.84 -29.66 -13.48
N ILE A 53 -8.29 -30.80 -12.98
CA ILE A 53 -9.59 -31.37 -13.32
C ILE A 53 -10.50 -31.13 -12.12
N LYS A 54 -11.69 -30.58 -12.38
CA LYS A 54 -12.73 -30.38 -11.38
C LYS A 54 -14.05 -30.88 -11.93
N ASP A 55 -14.75 -31.69 -11.15
CA ASP A 55 -16.02 -32.34 -11.53
C ASP A 55 -15.94 -33.07 -12.88
N GLY A 56 -14.74 -33.55 -13.24
CA GLY A 56 -14.46 -34.23 -14.52
C GLY A 56 -14.13 -33.31 -15.70
N GLU A 57 -14.18 -31.99 -15.51
CA GLU A 57 -13.84 -31.00 -16.53
C GLU A 57 -12.44 -30.41 -16.33
N ALA A 58 -11.71 -30.23 -17.43
CA ALA A 58 -10.41 -29.58 -17.39
C ALA A 58 -10.59 -28.06 -17.22
N ILE A 59 -9.99 -27.51 -16.17
CA ILE A 59 -10.06 -26.09 -15.85
C ILE A 59 -8.92 -25.34 -16.56
N ASP A 60 -9.26 -24.26 -17.24
CA ASP A 60 -8.27 -23.30 -17.74
C ASP A 60 -7.60 -22.61 -16.54
N THR A 61 -6.29 -22.81 -16.42
CA THR A 61 -5.45 -22.26 -15.34
C THR A 61 -4.61 -21.07 -15.82
N THR A 62 -4.82 -20.62 -17.06
CA THR A 62 -4.15 -19.44 -17.58
C THR A 62 -4.70 -18.17 -16.95
N TYR A 63 -3.98 -17.06 -17.14
CA TYR A 63 -4.39 -15.77 -16.64
C TYR A 63 -5.71 -15.33 -17.30
N ASP A 64 -6.76 -15.16 -16.49
CA ASP A 64 -8.00 -14.50 -16.92
C ASP A 64 -7.94 -13.00 -16.58
N PRO A 65 -7.93 -12.09 -17.58
CA PRO A 65 -7.91 -10.65 -17.35
C PRO A 65 -9.15 -10.12 -16.62
N LYS A 66 -10.23 -10.91 -16.55
CA LYS A 66 -11.47 -10.58 -15.83
C LYS A 66 -11.52 -11.18 -14.42
N TRP A 67 -10.48 -11.90 -13.99
CA TRP A 67 -10.46 -12.45 -12.65
C TRP A 67 -10.48 -11.34 -11.60
N VAL A 68 -11.53 -11.33 -10.79
CA VAL A 68 -11.66 -10.47 -9.60
C VAL A 68 -11.56 -11.40 -8.41
N ASN A 69 -10.74 -11.05 -7.42
CA ASN A 69 -10.66 -11.82 -6.18
C ASN A 69 -12.07 -11.91 -5.55
N PRO A 70 -12.70 -13.11 -5.52
CA PRO A 70 -14.07 -13.28 -5.03
C PRO A 70 -14.16 -13.12 -3.51
N ILE A 71 -13.01 -13.10 -2.83
CA ILE A 71 -12.89 -12.67 -1.44
C ILE A 71 -12.77 -11.14 -1.49
N PRO A 72 -13.82 -10.38 -1.13
CA PRO A 72 -13.69 -8.95 -1.01
C PRO A 72 -12.54 -8.67 -0.04
N GLN A 73 -11.56 -7.89 -0.47
CA GLN A 73 -10.50 -7.45 0.43
C GLN A 73 -11.21 -6.79 1.64
N PRO A 74 -10.88 -7.18 2.89
CA PRO A 74 -11.62 -6.74 4.07
C PRO A 74 -11.60 -5.21 4.32
N PHE A 75 -10.90 -4.46 3.47
CA PHE A 75 -10.86 -3.02 3.49
C PHE A 75 -10.98 -2.51 2.06
N SER A 76 -12.01 -1.70 1.80
CA SER A 76 -11.96 -0.75 0.69
C SER A 76 -10.60 -0.05 0.79
N SER A 77 -9.83 -0.10 -0.29
CA SER A 77 -8.57 0.60 -0.39
C SER A 77 -8.88 2.10 -0.35
N TYR A 78 -9.05 2.65 0.85
CA TYR A 78 -9.07 4.08 1.12
C TYR A 78 -7.64 4.60 0.95
N PHE A 79 -7.04 4.40 -0.22
CA PHE A 79 -6.00 5.29 -0.70
C PHE A 79 -6.68 6.65 -0.84
N SER A 80 -6.69 7.42 0.26
CA SER A 80 -6.99 8.83 0.17
C SER A 80 -5.98 9.39 -0.82
N ALA A 81 -6.47 10.04 -1.88
CA ALA A 81 -5.56 10.66 -2.82
C ALA A 81 -4.63 11.62 -2.06
N PRO A 82 -3.34 11.71 -2.43
CA PRO A 82 -2.39 12.53 -1.69
C PRO A 82 -2.87 14.00 -1.64
N PRO A 83 -2.61 14.71 -0.52
CA PRO A 83 -2.89 16.13 -0.43
C PRO A 83 -2.13 16.87 -1.55
N GLN A 84 -2.67 17.99 -2.01
CA GLN A 84 -2.02 18.79 -3.04
C GLN A 84 -1.79 20.19 -2.51
N ILE A 85 -0.58 20.73 -2.71
CA ILE A 85 -0.27 22.13 -2.43
C ILE A 85 -0.57 22.91 -3.71
N THR A 86 -1.55 23.81 -3.67
CA THR A 86 -1.87 24.70 -4.80
C THR A 86 -1.15 26.04 -4.66
N LYS A 87 -1.02 26.54 -3.43
CA LYS A 87 -0.34 27.80 -3.14
C LYS A 87 0.40 27.76 -1.82
N LEU A 88 1.55 28.42 -1.81
CA LEU A 88 2.41 28.61 -0.66
C LEU A 88 2.74 30.11 -0.58
N SER A 89 2.61 30.72 0.59
CA SER A 89 2.91 32.15 0.78
C SER A 89 3.36 32.44 2.23
N PRO A 90 4.44 33.21 2.44
CA PRO A 90 5.43 33.60 1.44
C PRO A 90 6.17 32.37 0.87
N ARG A 91 6.80 32.51 -0.31
CA ARG A 91 7.67 31.46 -0.90
C ARG A 91 9.15 31.76 -0.72
N VAL A 92 9.50 32.86 -0.07
CA VAL A 92 10.87 33.34 0.02
C VAL A 92 11.14 33.86 1.44
N ALA A 93 12.32 33.55 1.96
CA ALA A 93 12.90 34.17 3.15
C ALA A 93 14.37 34.55 2.92
N ARG A 94 14.90 35.38 3.81
CA ARG A 94 16.33 35.72 3.83
C ARG A 94 17.06 34.89 4.88
N GLN A 95 18.31 34.55 4.58
CA GLN A 95 19.21 33.87 5.51
C GLN A 95 19.32 34.66 6.83
N GLY A 96 19.21 33.96 7.96
CA GLY A 96 19.26 34.57 9.29
C GLY A 96 18.03 35.40 9.67
N GLY A 97 16.94 35.33 8.90
CA GLY A 97 15.68 35.98 9.21
C GLY A 97 15.01 35.46 10.48
N GLN A 98 13.93 36.13 10.88
CA GLN A 98 13.07 35.70 12.00
C GLN A 98 12.15 34.55 11.59
N ALA A 99 11.42 33.97 12.55
CA ALA A 99 10.41 32.96 12.26
C ALA A 99 9.31 33.53 11.35
N ILE A 100 8.80 32.72 10.43
CA ILE A 100 7.82 33.12 9.42
C ILE A 100 6.62 32.19 9.49
N THR A 101 5.42 32.76 9.48
CA THR A 101 4.19 31.98 9.32
C THR A 101 3.90 31.78 7.83
N LEU A 102 3.92 30.53 7.41
CA LEU A 102 3.55 30.09 6.07
C LEU A 102 2.03 29.86 6.02
N LEU A 103 1.42 30.34 4.95
CA LEU A 103 0.08 29.98 4.52
C LEU A 103 0.19 28.97 3.38
N ILE A 104 -0.42 27.80 3.58
CA ILE A 104 -0.47 26.70 2.61
C ILE A 104 -1.92 26.52 2.20
N GLU A 105 -2.22 26.76 0.92
CA GLU A 105 -3.52 26.47 0.31
C GLU A 105 -3.40 25.22 -0.56
N GLY A 106 -4.45 24.41 -0.60
CA GLY A 106 -4.40 23.12 -1.26
C GLY A 106 -5.71 22.35 -1.22
N THR A 107 -5.60 21.03 -1.31
CA THR A 107 -6.75 20.12 -1.21
C THR A 107 -6.41 18.88 -0.38
N LYS A 108 -7.45 18.29 0.22
CA LYS A 108 -7.39 17.00 0.95
C LYS A 108 -6.45 17.02 2.16
N PHE A 109 -6.39 18.15 2.86
CA PHE A 109 -5.70 18.21 4.15
C PHE A 109 -6.57 17.57 5.24
N ASN A 110 -5.97 16.70 6.05
CA ASN A 110 -6.60 16.15 7.23
C ASN A 110 -6.40 17.06 8.44
N THR A 111 -7.23 16.90 9.48
CA THR A 111 -7.14 17.68 10.73
C THR A 111 -5.81 17.52 11.45
N ASN A 112 -5.11 16.42 11.23
CA ASN A 112 -3.77 16.12 11.77
C ASN A 112 -2.64 16.35 10.75
N ALA A 113 -2.90 17.04 9.64
CA ALA A 113 -1.89 17.28 8.61
C ALA A 113 -0.71 18.11 9.16
N VAL A 114 0.50 17.75 8.73
CA VAL A 114 1.75 18.39 9.14
C VAL A 114 2.48 18.87 7.90
N VAL A 115 2.95 20.12 7.94
CA VAL A 115 3.86 20.65 6.94
C VAL A 115 5.28 20.27 7.30
N ARG A 116 6.01 19.71 6.34
CA ARG A 116 7.40 19.26 6.50
C ARG A 116 8.32 20.09 5.61
N PHE A 117 9.37 20.66 6.18
CA PHE A 117 10.41 21.43 5.50
C PHE A 117 11.74 20.71 5.67
N ASP A 118 12.39 20.34 4.57
CA ASP A 118 13.70 19.65 4.61
C ASP A 118 13.72 18.44 5.55
N ASN A 119 12.69 17.59 5.43
CA ASN A 119 12.42 16.44 6.30
C ASN A 119 12.09 16.74 7.78
N ALA A 120 12.06 18.01 8.20
CA ALA A 120 11.67 18.41 9.55
C ALA A 120 10.20 18.85 9.61
N ASP A 121 9.47 18.32 10.58
CA ASP A 121 8.08 18.71 10.82
C ASP A 121 8.01 20.13 11.41
N LEU A 122 7.19 20.98 10.79
CA LEU A 122 6.91 22.33 11.26
C LEU A 122 5.68 22.32 12.18
N PRO A 123 5.64 23.18 13.22
CA PRO A 123 4.40 23.46 13.94
C PRO A 123 3.31 23.89 12.97
N THR A 124 2.30 23.04 12.81
CA THR A 124 1.25 23.18 11.79
C THR A 124 -0.10 23.31 12.48
N HIS A 125 -0.91 24.27 12.05
CA HIS A 125 -2.27 24.47 12.50
C HIS A 125 -3.23 24.25 11.33
N PHE A 126 -4.17 23.33 11.54
CA PHE A 126 -5.21 23.03 10.57
C PHE A 126 -6.29 24.11 10.60
N VAL A 127 -6.50 24.79 9.48
CA VAL A 127 -7.57 25.79 9.33
C VAL A 127 -8.78 25.17 8.64
N SER A 128 -8.56 24.47 7.52
CA SER A 128 -9.58 23.73 6.79
C SER A 128 -8.95 22.64 5.92
N SER A 129 -9.77 21.80 5.29
CA SER A 129 -9.32 20.76 4.35
C SER A 129 -8.59 21.29 3.10
N THR A 130 -8.57 22.61 2.93
CA THR A 130 -7.90 23.33 1.85
C THR A 130 -6.89 24.38 2.34
N LYS A 131 -6.70 24.53 3.65
CA LYS A 131 -5.87 25.59 4.23
C LYS A 131 -5.16 25.14 5.51
N LEU A 132 -3.83 25.33 5.55
CA LEU A 132 -3.00 25.15 6.74
C LEU A 132 -2.19 26.42 6.99
N THR A 133 -1.85 26.65 8.26
CA THR A 133 -0.76 27.56 8.61
C THR A 133 0.38 26.77 9.24
N ALA A 134 1.62 27.11 8.93
CA ALA A 134 2.79 26.45 9.51
C ALA A 134 3.87 27.46 9.87
N THR A 135 4.51 27.28 11.02
CA THR A 135 5.57 28.19 11.48
C THR A 135 6.95 27.67 11.07
N LEU A 136 7.59 28.37 10.15
CA LEU A 136 8.99 28.15 9.79
C LEU A 136 9.89 28.91 10.77
N ASP A 137 10.47 28.18 11.72
CA ASP A 137 11.35 28.74 12.74
C ASP A 137 12.65 29.31 12.14
N ALA A 138 13.18 30.39 12.74
CA ALA A 138 14.42 31.03 12.34
C ALA A 138 15.63 30.08 12.27
N ARG A 139 15.62 28.98 13.05
CA ARG A 139 16.67 27.95 13.03
C ARG A 139 16.87 27.32 11.65
N PHE A 140 15.81 27.22 10.84
CA PHE A 140 15.87 26.68 9.49
C PHE A 140 16.47 27.69 8.51
N LEU A 141 16.28 28.99 8.76
CA LEU A 141 16.79 30.07 7.92
C LEU A 141 18.27 30.40 8.17
N ARG A 142 18.88 29.91 9.26
CA ARG A 142 20.27 30.22 9.63
C ARG A 142 21.30 29.34 8.95
N ARG A 143 20.96 28.09 8.63
CA ARG A 143 21.95 27.07 8.25
C ARG A 143 22.43 27.20 6.81
N ASN A 144 21.53 27.05 5.84
CA ASN A 144 21.88 27.01 4.43
C ASN A 144 20.92 27.89 3.62
N VAL A 145 21.41 28.43 2.50
CA VAL A 145 20.60 29.10 1.48
C VAL A 145 20.29 28.13 0.35
N GLY A 146 19.24 28.39 -0.41
CA GLY A 146 18.87 27.56 -1.54
C GLY A 146 17.37 27.29 -1.63
N SER A 147 17.01 26.36 -2.50
CA SER A 147 15.63 25.91 -2.69
C SER A 147 15.34 24.70 -1.80
N TYR A 148 14.26 24.77 -1.06
CA TYR A 148 13.80 23.74 -0.13
C TYR A 148 12.46 23.18 -0.56
N ALA A 149 12.36 21.86 -0.57
CA ALA A 149 11.09 21.18 -0.75
C ALA A 149 10.27 21.22 0.55
N LEU A 150 9.00 21.55 0.39
CA LEU A 150 7.95 21.47 1.39
C LEU A 150 6.94 20.43 0.98
N TYR A 151 6.52 19.64 1.96
CA TYR A 151 5.48 18.64 1.79
C TYR A 151 4.37 18.87 2.80
N VAL A 152 3.14 18.53 2.44
CA VAL A 152 2.07 18.29 3.40
C VAL A 152 1.94 16.80 3.59
N VAL A 153 2.07 16.35 4.83
CA VAL A 153 1.92 14.97 5.24
C VAL A 153 0.60 14.84 5.97
N ASN A 154 -0.28 13.94 5.51
CA ASN A 154 -1.42 13.50 6.31
C ASN A 154 -1.00 12.22 7.05
N PRO A 155 -0.75 12.26 8.37
CA PRO A 155 -0.28 11.09 9.10
C PRO A 155 -1.41 10.09 9.39
N GLY A 156 -1.03 8.82 9.53
CA GLY A 156 -1.92 7.72 9.88
C GLY A 156 -1.49 6.38 9.27
N PRO A 157 -2.16 5.26 9.59
CA PRO A 157 -1.87 3.94 9.01
C PRO A 157 -1.96 3.89 7.48
N HIS A 158 -2.73 4.82 6.91
CA HIS A 158 -2.87 5.03 5.47
C HIS A 158 -2.47 6.47 5.08
N GLY A 159 -1.49 7.01 5.81
CA GLY A 159 -0.98 8.35 5.57
C GLY A 159 -0.37 8.50 4.18
N ASN A 160 -0.37 9.73 3.70
CA ASN A 160 0.13 10.07 2.38
C ASN A 160 0.83 11.43 2.42
N VAL A 161 1.58 11.73 1.36
CA VAL A 161 2.42 12.94 1.25
C VAL A 161 2.07 13.65 -0.05
N SER A 162 2.05 14.98 -0.01
CA SER A 162 1.82 15.79 -1.20
C SER A 162 2.98 15.72 -2.18
N THR A 163 2.75 16.26 -3.38
CA THR A 163 3.84 16.74 -4.24
C THR A 163 4.59 17.89 -3.54
N ALA A 164 5.86 18.09 -3.90
CA ALA A 164 6.69 19.15 -3.33
C ALA A 164 6.21 20.55 -3.75
N GLY A 165 6.00 21.42 -2.77
CA GLY A 165 6.02 22.87 -2.97
C GLY A 165 7.42 23.40 -2.69
N TYR A 166 7.92 24.35 -3.48
CA TYR A 166 9.27 24.89 -3.27
C TYR A 166 9.25 26.23 -2.53
N PHE A 167 10.20 26.39 -1.60
CA PHE A 167 10.47 27.60 -0.86
C PHE A 167 11.94 27.99 -0.99
N LEU A 168 12.20 29.28 -1.20
CA LEU A 168 13.53 29.81 -1.46
C LEU A 168 14.08 30.53 -0.23
N VAL A 169 15.31 30.23 0.15
CA VAL A 169 16.07 31.00 1.13
C VAL A 169 17.20 31.71 0.39
N ASN A 170 17.14 33.03 0.29
CA ASN A 170 18.16 33.86 -0.35
C ASN A 170 19.27 34.23 0.63
N PHE A 171 20.44 34.55 0.09
CA PHE A 171 21.55 35.13 0.86
C PHE A 171 21.12 36.41 1.58
N LYS A 172 21.75 36.65 2.73
CA LYS A 172 21.73 37.96 3.36
C LYS A 172 22.63 38.89 2.53
N GLU A 173 22.10 40.04 2.13
CA GLU A 173 22.90 41.15 1.58
C GLU A 173 23.88 41.69 2.61
#